data_AF-A0A0N1EX90-F1
#
_entry.id   AF-A0A0N1EX90-F1
#
_cell.length_a   1.000
_cell.length_b   1.000
_cell.length_c   1.000
_cell.angle_alpha   90.00
_cell.angle_beta   90.00
_cell.angle_gamma   90.00
#
_symmetry.space_group_name_H-M   'P 1'
#
loop_
_entity.id
_entity.type
_entity.pdbx_description
1 polymer ?
#
loop_
_entity_poly.entity_id
_entity_poly.type
_entity_poly.pdbx_seq_one_letter_code
_entity_poly.pdbx_strand_id
1 'polypeptide(L)'
;MAVRLRGRRAVAQRLRRLQAEPLCRDCAARGIVREATVPDHIVPLTKGGGDNDSNIRCLCADCHQARTAEQFGLRRTVGTGPAGWPIG
;
A
#
# COMPACT_ATOMS: atom_id res chain seq x y z
N MET A 1 10.06 -9.40 -15.38
CA MET A 1 10.21 -8.29 -14.40
C MET A 1 9.53 -7.05 -14.96
N ALA A 2 8.60 -6.44 -14.23
CA ALA A 2 7.98 -5.19 -14.65
C ALA A 2 8.98 -4.03 -14.50
N VAL A 3 9.05 -3.14 -15.51
CA VAL A 3 9.86 -1.93 -15.46
C VAL A 3 9.25 -0.95 -14.47
N ARG A 4 10.03 -0.52 -13.47
CA ARG A 4 9.58 0.49 -12.50
C ARG A 4 9.64 1.89 -13.10
N LEU A 5 8.50 2.59 -13.08
CA LEU A 5 8.45 4.02 -13.38
C LEU A 5 9.20 4.82 -12.31
N ARG A 6 9.78 5.96 -12.72
CA ARG A 6 10.57 6.85 -11.84
C ARG A 6 10.28 8.32 -12.13
N GLY A 7 10.72 9.19 -11.22
CA GLY A 7 10.64 10.64 -11.38
C GLY A 7 9.22 11.16 -11.57
N ARG A 8 9.07 12.21 -12.39
CA ARG A 8 7.76 12.86 -12.65
C ARG A 8 6.69 11.90 -13.14
N ARG A 9 7.07 10.90 -13.96
CA ARG A 9 6.12 9.90 -14.48
C ARG A 9 5.53 9.04 -13.36
N ALA A 10 6.35 8.62 -12.40
CA ALA A 10 5.88 7.87 -11.23
C ALA A 10 4.97 8.73 -10.34
N VAL A 11 5.31 10.00 -10.13
CA VAL A 11 4.49 10.94 -9.35
C VAL A 11 3.12 11.13 -10.01
N ALA A 12 3.09 11.40 -11.32
CA ALA A 12 1.85 11.56 -12.07
C ALA A 12 0.97 10.30 -12.01
N GLN A 13 1.55 9.12 -12.18
CA GLN A 13 0.81 7.86 -12.08
C GLN A 13 0.25 7.63 -10.67
N ARG A 14 1.04 7.92 -9.63
CA ARG A 14 0.60 7.83 -8.24
C ARG A 14 -0.59 8.74 -7.97
N LEU A 15 -0.53 10.00 -8.39
CA LEU A 15 -1.63 10.96 -8.23
C LEU A 15 -2.89 10.50 -8.97
N ARG A 16 -2.75 10.07 -10.23
CA ARG A 16 -3.86 9.55 -11.04
C ARG A 16 -4.56 8.37 -10.36
N ARG A 17 -3.79 7.43 -9.78
CA ARG A 17 -4.33 6.26 -9.06
C ARG A 17 -5.12 6.67 -7.82
N LEU A 18 -4.57 7.57 -7.00
CA LEU A 18 -5.25 8.08 -5.81
C LEU A 18 -6.48 8.93 -6.14
N GLN A 19 -6.49 9.66 -7.26
CA GLN A 19 -7.67 10.39 -7.71
C GLN A 19 -8.77 9.47 -8.22
N ALA A 20 -8.42 8.39 -8.90
CA ALA A 20 -9.38 7.39 -9.39
C ALA A 20 -10.01 6.57 -8.26
N GLU A 21 -9.24 6.32 -7.19
CA GLU A 21 -9.70 5.59 -6.01
C GLU A 21 -9.29 6.35 -4.74
N PRO A 22 -10.05 7.40 -4.36
CA PRO A 22 -9.69 8.30 -3.27
C PRO A 22 -9.94 7.71 -1.87
N LEU A 23 -10.70 6.62 -1.79
CA LEU A 23 -11.01 5.94 -0.54
C LEU A 23 -10.23 4.64 -0.43
N CYS A 24 -9.79 4.31 0.78
CA CYS A 24 -9.11 3.06 1.07
C CYS A 24 -10.04 1.87 0.76
N ARG A 25 -9.67 1.02 -0.19
CA ARG A 25 -10.46 -0.14 -0.62
C ARG A 25 -10.80 -1.09 0.54
N ASP A 26 -9.82 -1.38 1.40
CA ASP A 26 -10.00 -2.29 2.55
C ASP A 26 -10.90 -1.68 3.64
N CYS A 27 -10.81 -0.36 3.87
CA CYS A 27 -11.70 0.31 4.81
C CYS A 27 -13.12 0.38 4.25
N ALA A 28 -13.28 0.71 2.97
CA ALA A 28 -14.57 0.77 2.30
C ALA A 28 -15.30 -0.58 2.33
N ALA A 29 -14.58 -1.69 2.11
CA ALA A 29 -15.12 -3.05 2.23
C ALA A 29 -15.63 -3.38 3.64
N ARG A 30 -15.16 -2.66 4.67
CA ARG A 30 -15.62 -2.76 6.06
C ARG A 30 -16.66 -1.70 6.44
N GLY A 31 -17.14 -0.90 5.49
CA GLY A 31 -18.06 0.21 5.74
C GLY A 31 -17.41 1.44 6.40
N ILE A 32 -16.07 1.53 6.40
CA ILE A 32 -15.32 2.64 6.99
C ILE A 32 -14.89 3.60 5.89
N VAL A 33 -15.29 4.87 5.99
CA VAL A 33 -14.83 5.92 5.08
C VAL A 33 -13.47 6.42 5.57
N ARG A 34 -12.41 6.13 4.81
CA ARG A 34 -11.05 6.60 5.09
C ARG A 34 -10.34 6.92 3.78
N GLU A 35 -9.59 8.00 3.76
CA GLU A 35 -8.79 8.39 2.60
C GLU A 35 -7.75 7.31 2.24
N ALA A 36 -7.55 7.10 0.94
CA ALA A 36 -6.40 6.36 0.45
C ALA A 36 -5.20 7.30 0.31
N THR A 37 -4.05 6.85 0.80
CA THR A 37 -2.80 7.60 0.74
C THR A 37 -1.72 6.88 -0.05
N VAL A 38 -1.86 5.57 -0.30
CA VAL A 38 -0.84 4.75 -0.97
C VAL A 38 -1.49 3.80 -1.99
N PRO A 39 -1.08 3.84 -3.27
CA PRO A 39 -1.37 2.77 -4.22
C PRO A 39 -0.52 1.54 -3.92
N ASP A 40 -1.16 0.40 -3.77
CA ASP A 40 -0.57 -0.91 -3.45
C ASP A 40 -0.72 -1.88 -4.63
N HIS A 41 0.32 -2.67 -4.90
CA HIS A 41 0.24 -3.76 -5.88
C HIS A 41 -0.47 -4.96 -5.25
N ILE A 42 -1.59 -5.41 -5.80
CA ILE A 42 -2.37 -6.55 -5.29
C ILE A 42 -1.49 -7.81 -5.28
N VAL A 43 -0.85 -8.10 -6.41
CA VAL A 43 0.27 -9.04 -6.53
C VAL A 43 1.57 -8.22 -6.56
N PRO A 44 2.50 -8.41 -5.61
CA PRO A 44 3.76 -7.69 -5.59
C PRO A 44 4.57 -7.88 -6.87
N LEU A 45 5.30 -6.84 -7.29
CA LEU A 45 6.20 -6.90 -8.45
C LEU A 45 7.27 -8.02 -8.32
N THR A 46 7.72 -8.28 -7.09
CA THR A 46 8.69 -9.35 -6.77
C THR A 46 8.09 -10.75 -6.88
N LYS A 47 6.76 -10.87 -6.82
CA LYS A 47 6.00 -12.12 -6.98
C LYS A 47 5.38 -12.27 -8.37
N GLY A 48 5.89 -11.52 -9.36
CA GLY A 48 5.42 -11.58 -10.75
C GLY A 48 4.26 -10.65 -11.08
N GLY A 49 3.85 -9.78 -10.16
CA GLY A 49 2.82 -8.77 -10.43
C GLY A 49 3.26 -7.71 -11.44
N GLY A 50 2.29 -7.18 -12.19
CA GLY A 50 2.49 -6.08 -13.13
C GLY A 50 2.22 -4.71 -12.51
N ASP A 51 2.79 -3.65 -13.09
CA ASP A 51 2.49 -2.25 -12.71
C ASP A 51 1.36 -1.67 -13.59
N ASN A 52 0.28 -2.43 -13.75
CA ASN A 52 -0.94 -2.02 -14.46
C ASN A 52 -2.04 -1.67 -13.46
N ASP A 53 -3.05 -0.91 -13.89
CA ASP A 53 -4.08 -0.43 -12.99
C ASP A 53 -4.98 -1.54 -12.43
N SER A 54 -5.12 -2.66 -13.16
CA SER A 54 -5.88 -3.82 -12.68
C SER A 54 -5.20 -4.53 -11.50
N ASN A 55 -3.88 -4.40 -11.37
CA ASN A 55 -3.11 -4.93 -10.23
C ASN A 55 -2.92 -3.89 -9.12
N ILE A 56 -3.69 -2.80 -9.09
CA ILE A 56 -3.57 -1.74 -8.09
C ILE A 56 -4.83 -1.65 -7.23
N ARG A 57 -4.61 -1.41 -5.94
CA ARG A 57 -5.62 -0.95 -4.98
C ARG A 57 -5.09 0.25 -4.21
N CYS A 58 -5.92 1.26 -3.97
CA CYS A 58 -5.54 2.40 -3.14
C CYS A 58 -5.95 2.14 -1.68
N LEU A 59 -5.00 2.32 -0.77
CA LEU A 59 -5.14 2.01 0.65
C LEU A 59 -4.71 3.19 1.53
N CYS A 60 -5.24 3.24 2.76
CA CYS A 60 -4.66 4.05 3.81
C CYS A 60 -3.34 3.44 4.29
N ALA A 61 -2.53 4.20 5.04
CA ALA A 61 -1.23 3.76 5.51
C ALA A 61 -1.30 2.46 6.35
N ASP A 62 -2.29 2.34 7.25
CA ASP A 62 -2.41 1.18 8.15
C ASP A 62 -2.79 -0.09 7.38
N CYS A 63 -3.76 0.01 6.46
CA CYS A 63 -4.15 -1.12 5.61
C CYS A 63 -2.99 -1.51 4.69
N HIS A 64 -2.28 -0.53 4.11
CA HIS A 64 -1.10 -0.81 3.30
C HIS A 64 -0.03 -1.59 4.10
N GLN A 65 0.30 -1.16 5.32
CA GLN A 65 1.23 -1.90 6.18
C GLN A 65 0.77 -3.33 6.48
N ALA A 66 -0.52 -3.52 6.79
CA ALA A 66 -1.09 -4.85 7.03
C ALA A 66 -0.97 -5.75 5.79
N ARG A 67 -1.27 -5.21 4.60
CA ARG A 67 -1.16 -5.93 3.34
C ARG A 67 0.27 -6.27 2.97
N THR A 68 1.22 -5.35 3.17
CA THR A 68 2.64 -5.65 2.99
C THR A 68 3.09 -6.77 3.91
N ALA A 69 2.67 -6.76 5.18
CA ALA A 69 3.01 -7.83 6.11
C ALA A 69 2.45 -9.19 5.66
N GLU A 70 1.18 -9.24 5.23
CA GLU A 70 0.53 -10.44 4.68
C GLU A 70 1.25 -10.95 3.42
N GLN A 71 1.52 -10.05 2.46
CA GLN A 71 2.13 -10.39 1.18
C GLN A 71 3.55 -10.94 1.33
N PHE A 72 4.31 -10.49 2.32
CA PHE A 72 5.72 -10.87 2.51
C PHE A 72 5.93 -11.79 3.72
N GLY A 73 4.86 -12.21 4.41
CA GLY A 73 4.95 -13.05 5.60
C GLY A 73 5.71 -12.40 6.76
N LEU A 74 5.67 -11.06 6.85
CA LEU A 74 6.38 -10.32 7.89
C LEU A 74 5.59 -10.40 9.20
N ARG A 75 6.31 -10.60 10.31
CA ARG A 75 5.71 -10.46 11.65
C ARG A 75 5.46 -8.98 11.91
N ARG A 76 4.27 -8.64 12.44
CA ARG A 76 3.94 -7.27 12.85
C ARG A 76 4.97 -6.79 13.87
N THR A 77 5.74 -5.78 13.50
CA THR A 77 6.68 -5.10 14.40
C THR A 77 5.91 -4.06 15.21
N VAL A 78 6.10 -4.10 16.53
CA VAL A 78 5.66 -3.04 17.44
C VAL A 78 6.71 -1.93 17.44
N GLY A 79 6.30 -0.68 17.69
CA GLY A 79 7.26 0.41 17.77
C GLY A 79 8.25 0.20 18.91
N THR A 80 9.39 0.88 18.87
CA THR A 80 10.41 0.79 19.92
C THR A 80 10.44 2.11 20.69
N GLY A 81 10.28 2.05 22.01
CA GLY A 81 10.34 3.22 22.87
C GLY A 81 11.78 3.75 23.02
N PRO A 82 11.96 4.93 23.64
CA PRO A 82 13.28 5.54 23.83
C PRO A 82 14.29 4.65 24.58
N ALA A 83 13.79 3.74 25.41
CA ALA A 83 14.58 2.77 26.16
C ALA A 83 14.94 1.49 25.36
N GLY A 84 14.56 1.39 24.08
CA GLY A 84 14.84 0.21 23.25
C GLY A 84 13.83 -0.93 23.39
N TRP A 85 12.77 -0.75 24.17
CA TRP A 85 11.75 -1.78 24.41
C TRP A 85 10.55 -1.63 23.46
N PRO A 86 9.91 -2.75 23.06
CA PRO A 86 8.60 -2.75 22.40
C PRO A 86 7.56 -1.85 23.07
N ILE A 87 6.87 -1.01 22.29
CA ILE A 87 5.66 -0.30 22.71
C ILE A 87 4.45 -1.18 22.37
N GLY A 88 3.81 -1.74 23.39
CA GLY A 88 2.67 -2.63 23.22
C GLY A 88 2.51 -3.60 24.36
#